data_AF-A0A936GUN0-F1
#
_entry.id   AF-A0A936GUN0-F1
#
_cell.length_a   1.000
_cell.length_b   1.000
_cell.length_c   1.000
_cell.angle_alpha   90.00
_cell.angle_beta   90.00
_cell.angle_gamma   90.00
#
_symmetry.space_group_name_H-M   'P 1'
#
loop_
_entity.id
_entity.type
_entity.pdbx_description
1 polymer ?
#
loop_
_entity_poly.entity_id
_entity_poly.type
_entity_poly.pdbx_seq_one_letter_code
_entity_poly.pdbx_strand_id
1 'polypeptide(L)' 'MLNKGAQYYFFNKKDLNQALEWSITSETLSVDNINYSVLTVNILERLKRYPEAIESAQKALELARKKDMTDDVKNLEER' A
#
# COMPACT_ATOMS: atom_id res chain seq x y z
N MET A 1 -0.14 1.31 15.03
CA MET A 1 0.87 2.39 15.19
C MET A 1 1.80 2.48 13.99
N LEU A 2 2.31 1.36 13.48
CA LEU A 2 3.21 1.31 12.32
C LEU A 2 2.66 2.02 11.08
N ASN A 3 1.42 1.76 10.69
CA ASN A 3 0.82 2.44 9.53
C ASN A 3 0.76 3.98 9.68
N LYS A 4 0.43 4.49 10.88
CA LYS A 4 0.46 5.95 11.15
C LYS A 4 1.88 6.51 11.03
N GLY A 5 2.89 5.75 11.47
CA GLY A 5 4.30 6.09 11.28
C GLY A 5 4.72 6.11 9.81
N ALA A 6 4.30 5.08 9.05
CA ALA A 6 4.54 4.98 7.61
C ALA A 6 3.93 6.18 6.86
N GLN A 7 2.67 6.51 7.15
CA GLN A 7 1.99 7.69 6.59
C GLN A 7 2.75 8.98 6.94
N TYR A 8 3.12 9.17 8.21
CA TYR A 8 3.87 10.35 8.62
C TYR A 8 5.19 10.47 7.85
N TYR A 9 5.95 9.39 7.70
CA TYR A 9 7.21 9.42 6.95
C TYR A 9 7.00 9.70 5.46
N PHE A 10 6.01 9.04 4.86
CA PHE A 10 5.65 9.23 3.46
C PHE A 10 5.25 10.69 3.16
N PHE A 11 4.28 11.24 3.90
CA PHE A 11 3.78 12.59 3.66
C PHE A 11 4.82 13.68 3.97
N ASN A 12 5.70 13.44 4.94
CA ASN A 12 6.77 14.38 5.29
C ASN A 12 8.07 14.14 4.51
N LYS A 13 8.04 13.30 3.46
CA LYS A 13 9.21 12.98 2.60
C LYS A 13 10.45 12.59 3.42
N LYS A 14 10.25 11.87 4.52
CA LYS A 14 11.32 11.26 5.33
C LYS A 14 11.83 10.00 4.61
N ASP A 15 12.56 9.16 5.33
CA ASP A 15 13.06 7.90 4.77
C ASP A 15 11.90 7.04 4.24
N LEU A 16 11.80 6.95 2.92
CA LEU A 16 10.77 6.20 2.22
C LEU A 16 10.98 4.70 2.32
N ASN A 17 12.21 4.21 2.52
CA ASN A 17 12.45 2.78 2.76
C ASN A 17 11.95 2.39 4.16
N GLN A 18 12.14 3.25 5.15
CA GLN A 18 11.55 3.03 6.48
C GLN A 18 10.02 3.06 6.43
N ALA A 19 9.44 4.02 5.68
CA ALA A 19 8.00 4.08 5.47
C ALA A 19 7.49 2.80 4.80
N LEU A 20 8.21 2.29 3.80
CA LEU A 20 7.88 1.06 3.09
C LEU A 20 7.87 -0.14 4.02
N GLU A 21 8.92 -0.32 4.84
CA GLU A 21 9.02 -1.42 5.80
C GLU A 21 7.83 -1.45 6.76
N TRP A 22 7.48 -0.29 7.33
CA TRP A 22 6.32 -0.18 8.22
C TRP A 22 4.98 -0.38 7.51
N SER A 23 4.87 0.03 6.24
CA SER A 23 3.67 -0.20 5.42
C SER A 23 3.47 -1.68 5.14
N ILE A 24 4.50 -2.37 4.64
CA ILE A 24 4.49 -3.82 4.37
C ILE A 24 4.18 -4.59 5.66
N THR A 25 4.80 -4.22 6.78
CA THR A 25 4.52 -4.86 8.09
C THR A 25 3.06 -4.64 8.53
N SER A 26 2.48 -3.49 8.22
CA SER A 26 1.07 -3.23 8.54
C SER A 26 0.13 -4.07 7.67
N GLU A 27 0.46 -4.22 6.39
CA GLU A 27 -0.25 -5.05 5.42
C GLU A 27 -0.23 -6.53 5.82
N THR A 28 0.90 -7.06 6.28
CA THR A 28 0.98 -8.46 6.75
C THR A 28 0.21 -8.71 8.05
N LEU A 29 0.18 -7.74 8.98
CA LEU A 29 -0.55 -7.85 10.25
C LEU A 29 -2.07 -7.68 10.09
N SER A 30 -2.52 -7.10 8.99
CA SER A 30 -3.94 -6.88 8.71
C SER A 30 -4.15 -6.97 7.22
N VAL A 31 -3.99 -8.19 6.71
CA VAL A 31 -4.20 -8.58 5.30
C VAL A 31 -5.59 -8.25 4.79
N ASP A 32 -6.49 -7.79 5.65
CA ASP A 32 -7.86 -7.45 5.36
C ASP A 32 -8.10 -5.96 5.07
N ASN A 33 -7.09 -5.10 5.30
CA ASN A 33 -7.22 -3.64 5.18
C ASN A 33 -6.47 -3.11 3.96
N ILE A 34 -7.22 -2.88 2.88
CA ILE A 34 -6.70 -2.42 1.58
C ILE A 34 -5.97 -1.07 1.68
N ASN A 35 -6.33 -0.21 2.63
CA ASN A 35 -5.65 1.08 2.83
C ASN A 35 -4.15 0.93 3.12
N TYR A 36 -3.74 -0.20 3.69
CA TYR A 36 -2.34 -0.48 3.96
C TYR A 36 -1.59 -0.83 2.66
N SER A 37 -2.19 -1.64 1.79
CA SER A 37 -1.65 -1.92 0.46
C SER A 37 -1.60 -0.67 -0.42
N VAL A 38 -2.62 0.20 -0.38
CA VAL A 38 -2.61 1.48 -1.11
C VAL A 38 -1.43 2.36 -0.69
N LEU A 39 -1.12 2.41 0.61
CA LEU A 39 0.06 3.12 1.10
C LEU A 39 1.37 2.48 0.61
N THR A 40 1.47 1.15 0.62
CA THR A 40 2.62 0.39 0.09
C THR A 40 2.87 0.73 -1.38
N VAL A 41 1.83 0.69 -2.22
CA VAL A 41 1.90 1.03 -3.65
C VAL A 41 2.39 2.47 -3.85
N ASN A 42 1.81 3.45 -3.15
CA ASN A 42 2.22 4.85 -3.20
C ASN A 42 3.71 5.07 -2.86
N ILE A 43 4.20 4.37 -1.84
CA ILE A 43 5.61 4.47 -1.42
C ILE A 43 6.53 3.86 -2.49
N LEU A 44 6.16 2.70 -3.04
CA LEU A 44 6.92 2.02 -4.10
C LEU A 44 6.98 2.85 -5.39
N GLU A 45 5.87 3.45 -5.81
CA GLU A 45 5.82 4.40 -6.93
C GLU A 45 6.76 5.59 -6.69
N ARG A 46 6.75 6.16 -5.49
CA ARG A 46 7.64 7.29 -5.15
C ARG A 46 9.11 6.90 -5.17
N LEU A 47 9.42 5.66 -4.79
CA LEU A 47 10.75 5.06 -4.89
C LEU A 47 11.10 4.61 -6.32
N LYS A 48 10.17 4.74 -7.28
CA LYS A 48 10.28 4.26 -8.67
C LYS A 48 10.48 2.74 -8.77
N ARG A 49 10.02 1.99 -7.77
CA ARG A 49 10.04 0.52 -7.70
C ARG A 49 8.76 -0.05 -8.33
N TYR A 50 8.53 0.29 -9.60
CA TYR A 50 7.26 0.00 -10.29
C TYR A 50 6.89 -1.49 -10.36
N PRO A 51 7.81 -2.44 -10.58
CA PRO A 51 7.46 -3.86 -10.59
C PRO A 51 6.83 -4.32 -9.26
N GLU A 52 7.37 -3.84 -8.15
CA GLU A 52 6.88 -4.17 -6.81
C GLU A 52 5.58 -3.44 -6.48
N ALA A 53 5.42 -2.20 -6.99
CA ALA A 53 4.18 -1.46 -6.87
C ALA A 53 3.02 -2.21 -7.55
N ILE A 54 3.26 -2.73 -8.76
CA ILE A 54 2.29 -3.54 -9.51
C ILE A 54 1.95 -4.82 -8.74
N GLU A 55 2.96 -5.53 -8.21
CA GLU A 55 2.72 -6.75 -7.43
C GLU A 55 1.85 -6.48 -6.19
N SER A 56 2.14 -5.40 -5.45
CA SER A 56 1.35 -5.01 -4.28
C SER A 56 -0.07 -4.59 -4.66
N ALA A 57 -0.25 -3.84 -5.75
CA ALA A 57 -1.56 -3.46 -6.26
C ALA A 57 -2.40 -4.68 -6.68
N GLN A 58 -1.79 -5.66 -7.35
CA GLN A 58 -2.46 -6.90 -7.74
C GLN A 58 -2.95 -7.70 -6.53
N LYS A 59 -2.13 -7.83 -5.49
CA LYS A 59 -2.53 -8.50 -4.23
C LYS A 59 -3.70 -7.79 -3.56
N ALA A 60 -3.65 -6.46 -3.52
CA ALA A 60 -4.71 -5.64 -2.97
C ALA A 60 -6.03 -5.79 -3.75
N LEU A 61 -5.95 -5.80 -5.09
CA LEU A 61 -7.09 -6.04 -5.97
C LEU A 61 -7.72 -7.42 -5.75
N GLU A 62 -6.92 -8.47 -5.61
CA GLU A 62 -7.42 -9.83 -5.35
C GLU A 62 -8.20 -9.88 -4.03
N LEU A 63 -7.68 -9.24 -2.98
CA LEU A 63 -8.36 -9.13 -1.69
C LEU A 63 -9.66 -8.32 -1.79
N ALA A 64 -9.62 -7.18 -2.48
CA ALA A 64 -10.78 -6.29 -2.64
C ALA A 64 -11.93 -6.99 -3.38
N ARG A 65 -11.61 -7.73 -4.45
CA ARG A 65 -12.58 -8.54 -5.19
C ARG A 65 -13.21 -9.64 -4.34
N LYS A 66 -12.44 -10.28 -3.45
CA LYS A 66 -12.97 -11.29 -2.51
C LYS A 66 -13.97 -10.71 -1.50
N LYS A 67 -13.94 -9.40 -1.27
CA LYS A 67 -14.74 -8.70 -0.26
C LYS A 67 -15.82 -7.78 -0.79
N ASP A 68 -16.04 -7.78 -2.11
CA ASP A 68 -16.99 -6.88 -2.79
C ASP A 68 -16.70 -5.38 -2.57
N MET A 69 -15.42 -5.02 -2.38
CA MET A 69 -14.98 -3.65 -2.09
C MET A 69 -14.76 -2.85 -3.39
N THR A 70 -15.85 -2.51 -4.05
CA THR A 70 -15.89 -1.94 -5.41
C THR A 70 -15.15 -0.61 -5.60
N ASP A 71 -15.19 0.31 -4.63
CA ASP A 71 -14.52 1.61 -4.74
C ASP A 71 -12.99 1.51 -4.64
N ASP A 72 -12.48 0.61 -3.78
CA ASP A 72 -11.04 0.40 -3.61
C ASP A 72 -10.41 -0.30 -4.82
N VAL A 73 -11.18 -1.17 -5.50
CA VAL A 73 -10.76 -1.80 -6.76
C VAL A 73 -10.47 -0.75 -7.82
N LYS A 74 -11.37 0.22 -7.99
CA LYS A 74 -11.24 1.24 -9.04
C LYS A 74 -10.00 2.13 -8.84
N ASN A 75 -9.74 2.56 -7.60
CA ASN A 75 -8.57 3.38 -7.27
C ASN A 75 -7.23 2.66 -7.51
N LEU A 76 -7.22 1.32 -7.48
CA LEU A 76 -6.02 0.51 -7.73
C LEU A 76 -5.84 0.16 -9.21
N GLU A 77 -6.93 0.02 -9.97
CA GLU A 77 -6.90 -0.22 -11.42
C GLU A 77 -6.40 0.99 -12.24
N GLU A 78 -6.57 2.21 -11.71
CA GLU A 78 -6.20 3.46 -12.39
C GLU A 78 -4.71 3.88 -12.18
N ARG A 79 -3.92 3.08 -11.46
CA ARG A 79 -2.49 3.34 -11.16
C ARG A 79 -1.56 2.74 -12.20
#